data_AF-A0A915CZP7-F1
#
_entry.id   AF-A0A915CZP7-F1
#
_cell.length_a   1.000
_cell.length_b   1.000
_cell.length_c   1.000
_cell.angle_alpha   90.00
_cell.angle_beta   90.00
_cell.angle_gamma   90.00
#
_symmetry.space_group_name_H-M   'P 1'
#
loop_
_entity.id
_entity.type
_entity.pdbx_description
1 polymer ?
#
loop_
_entity_poly.entity_id
_entity_poly.type
_entity_poly.pdbx_seq_one_letter_code
_entity_poly.pdbx_strand_id
1 'polypeptide(L)'
;MGQYIASILSEEIEALGQNKVVAVVTDHAANMKKAWEILATKYPWILFKGCKTHMINLAAKDLAEKTNIANCLNQCSAIAKYFR
;
A
#
# COMPACT_ATOMS: atom_id res chain seq x y z
N MET A 1 1.43 -15.84 6.95
CA MET A 1 0.59 -14.97 6.09
C MET A 1 1.33 -14.53 4.82
N GLY A 2 2.59 -14.05 4.90
CA GLY A 2 3.38 -13.71 3.70
C GLY A 2 3.51 -14.83 2.65
N GLN A 3 3.77 -16.08 3.06
CA GLN A 3 3.74 -17.23 2.13
C GLN A 3 2.39 -17.41 1.41
N TYR A 4 1.29 -17.29 2.14
CA TYR A 4 -0.05 -17.47 1.58
C TYR A 4 -0.39 -16.35 0.56
N ILE A 5 0.01 -15.12 0.87
CA ILE A 5 -0.13 -14.02 -0.09
C ILE A 5 0.75 -14.26 -1.33
N ALA A 6 1.98 -14.75 -1.13
CA ALA A 6 2.88 -15.09 -2.23
C ALA A 6 2.29 -16.20 -3.13
N SER A 7 1.64 -17.22 -2.57
CA SER A 7 1.03 -18.27 -3.39
C SER A 7 -0.11 -17.73 -4.25
N ILE A 8 -1.02 -16.93 -3.68
CA ILE A 8 -2.11 -16.31 -4.44
C ILE A 8 -1.57 -15.42 -5.57
N LEU A 9 -0.62 -14.54 -5.25
CA LEU A 9 -0.04 -13.65 -6.26
C LEU A 9 0.72 -14.43 -7.34
N SER A 10 1.35 -15.54 -6.98
CA SER A 10 2.02 -16.42 -7.94
C SER A 10 1.04 -17.08 -8.89
N GLU A 11 -0.11 -17.55 -8.40
CA GLU A 11 -1.16 -18.14 -9.24
C GLU A 11 -1.68 -17.12 -10.26
N GLU A 12 -1.91 -15.89 -9.84
CA GLU A 12 -2.35 -14.80 -10.72
C GLU A 12 -1.28 -14.42 -11.77
N ILE A 13 0.00 -14.34 -11.36
CA ILE A 13 1.12 -14.08 -12.30
C ILE A 13 1.19 -15.19 -13.36
N GLU A 14 1.02 -16.45 -12.96
CA GLU A 14 1.04 -17.59 -13.87
C GLU A 14 -0.17 -17.58 -14.81
N ALA A 15 -1.37 -17.30 -14.28
CA ALA A 15 -2.61 -17.20 -15.06
C ALA A 15 -2.54 -16.10 -16.14
N LEU A 16 -1.94 -14.94 -15.83
CA LEU A 16 -1.70 -13.87 -16.79
C LEU A 16 -0.58 -14.19 -17.79
N GLY A 17 0.28 -15.15 -17.45
CA GLY A 17 1.52 -15.45 -18.13
C GLY A 17 2.65 -14.58 -17.57
N GLN A 18 3.56 -15.21 -16.82
CA GLN A 18 4.64 -14.56 -16.08
C GLN A 18 5.52 -13.57 -16.88
N ASN A 19 5.64 -13.77 -18.20
CA ASN A 19 6.44 -12.90 -19.08
C ASN A 19 5.69 -11.64 -19.53
N LYS A 20 4.39 -11.54 -19.27
CA LYS A 20 3.56 -10.36 -19.57
C LYS A 20 3.46 -9.41 -18.37
N VAL A 21 3.92 -9.84 -17.20
CA VAL A 21 3.89 -9.04 -15.97
C VAL A 21 5.26 -8.40 -15.77
N VAL A 22 5.29 -7.08 -15.60
CA VAL A 22 6.52 -6.32 -15.35
C VAL A 22 6.60 -5.74 -13.94
N ALA A 23 5.45 -5.55 -13.29
CA ALA A 23 5.37 -5.00 -11.94
C ALA A 23 4.12 -5.47 -11.20
N VAL A 24 4.25 -5.64 -9.89
CA VAL A 24 3.17 -5.89 -8.94
C VAL A 24 3.21 -4.81 -7.88
N VAL A 25 2.11 -4.06 -7.76
CA VAL A 25 1.96 -2.96 -6.80
C VAL A 25 0.86 -3.30 -5.81
N THR A 26 1.22 -3.50 -4.54
CA THR A 26 0.28 -3.84 -3.44
C THR A 26 0.47 -2.88 -2.27
N ASP A 27 -0.32 -2.93 -1.21
CA ASP A 27 -0.13 -2.05 -0.05
C ASP A 27 1.24 -2.26 0.63
N HIS A 28 1.73 -1.27 1.38
CA HIS A 28 3.06 -1.31 2.00
C HIS A 28 3.07 -2.02 3.37
N ALA A 29 2.19 -2.99 3.61
CA ALA A 29 2.18 -3.75 4.85
C ALA A 29 3.36 -4.73 4.98
N ALA A 30 3.70 -5.09 6.21
CA ALA A 30 4.78 -6.04 6.51
C ALA A 30 4.55 -7.43 5.86
N ASN A 31 3.30 -7.87 5.76
CA ASN A 31 2.96 -9.14 5.12
C ASN A 31 3.17 -9.10 3.59
N MET A 32 2.91 -7.95 2.96
CA MET A 32 3.20 -7.76 1.53
C MET A 32 4.70 -7.77 1.27
N LYS A 33 5.50 -7.10 2.12
CA LYS A 33 6.97 -7.14 2.02
C LYS A 33 7.52 -8.57 2.03
N LYS A 34 7.08 -9.40 2.97
CA LYS A 34 7.46 -10.82 3.03
C LYS A 34 7.06 -11.59 1.77
N ALA A 35 5.87 -11.33 1.23
CA ALA A 35 5.43 -11.94 -0.02
C ALA A 35 6.30 -11.50 -1.21
N TRP A 36 6.67 -10.23 -1.28
CA TRP A 36 7.54 -9.69 -2.33
C TRP A 36 8.93 -10.32 -2.30
N GLU A 37 9.52 -10.54 -1.12
CA GLU A 37 10.83 -11.19 -0.99
C GLU A 37 10.82 -12.61 -1.58
N ILE A 38 9.75 -13.36 -1.28
CA ILE A 38 9.55 -14.71 -1.83
C ILE A 38 9.38 -14.65 -3.35
N LEU A 39 8.49 -13.76 -3.83
CA LEU A 39 8.18 -13.66 -5.26
C LEU A 39 9.31 -13.07 -6.10
N ALA A 40 10.09 -12.15 -5.55
CA ALA A 40 11.27 -11.59 -6.21
C ALA A 40 12.35 -12.65 -6.44
N THR A 41 12.38 -13.68 -5.60
CA THR A 41 13.27 -14.84 -5.81
C THR A 41 12.76 -15.73 -6.94
N LYS A 42 11.43 -15.89 -7.07
CA LYS A 42 10.79 -16.71 -8.12
C LYS A 42 10.76 -16.01 -9.48
N TYR A 43 10.53 -14.69 -9.49
CA TYR A 43 10.33 -13.87 -10.69
C TYR A 43 11.25 -12.63 -10.66
N PRO A 44 12.57 -12.80 -10.85
CA PRO A 44 13.54 -11.71 -10.68
C PRO A 44 13.38 -10.54 -11.67
N TRP A 45 12.64 -10.72 -12.77
CA TRP A 45 12.34 -9.67 -13.75
C TRP A 45 11.11 -8.82 -13.40
N ILE A 46 10.31 -9.23 -12.39
CA ILE A 46 9.09 -8.51 -11.98
C ILE A 46 9.42 -7.55 -10.84
N LEU A 47 8.98 -6.30 -10.97
CA LEU A 47 9.14 -5.28 -9.94
C LEU A 47 8.05 -5.39 -8.88
N PHE A 48 8.40 -5.77 -7.66
CA PHE A 48 7.49 -5.74 -6.51
C PHE A 48 7.65 -4.44 -5.72
N LYS A 49 6.58 -3.65 -5.62
CA LYS A 49 6.59 -2.36 -4.91
C LYS A 49 5.34 -2.15 -4.07
N GLY A 50 5.52 -1.38 -3.00
CA GLY A 50 4.42 -0.89 -2.18
C GLY A 50 3.72 0.30 -2.82
N CYS A 51 2.41 0.39 -2.58
CA CYS A 51 1.57 1.50 -2.96
C CYS A 51 1.99 2.73 -2.17
N LYS A 52 2.49 3.74 -2.90
CA LYS A 52 2.91 5.01 -2.30
C LYS A 52 1.74 5.82 -1.77
N THR A 53 0.51 5.54 -2.20
CA THR A 53 -0.70 6.22 -1.70
C THR A 53 -0.85 6.07 -0.18
N HIS A 54 -0.49 4.90 0.37
CA HIS A 54 -0.50 4.72 1.82
C HIS A 54 0.54 5.59 2.53
N MET A 55 1.73 5.74 1.94
CA MET A 55 2.78 6.61 2.44
C MET A 55 2.35 8.09 2.41
N ILE A 56 1.68 8.52 1.33
CA ILE A 56 1.13 9.88 1.22
C ILE A 56 0.07 10.10 2.31
N ASN A 57 -0.81 9.13 2.54
CA ASN A 57 -1.81 9.21 3.60
C ASN A 57 -1.19 9.29 4.99
N LEU A 58 -0.12 8.54 5.26
CA LEU A 58 0.63 8.65 6.52
C LEU A 58 1.28 10.02 6.66
N ALA A 59 1.97 10.50 5.63
CA ALA A 59 2.59 11.83 5.66
C ALA A 59 1.54 12.94 5.86
N ALA A 60 0.35 12.81 5.27
CA ALA A 60 -0.76 13.72 5.47
C ALA A 60 -1.29 13.68 6.91
N LYS A 61 -1.35 12.49 7.54
CA LYS A 61 -1.71 12.35 8.96
C LYS A 61 -0.68 12.99 9.88
N ASP A 62 0.61 12.74 9.65
CA ASP A 62 1.69 13.35 10.45
C ASP A 62 1.66 14.88 10.33
N LEU A 63 1.33 15.40 9.15
CA LEU A 63 1.13 16.83 8.93
C LEU A 63 -0.14 17.34 9.63
N ALA A 64 -1.23 16.58 9.58
CA ALA A 64 -2.49 16.90 10.24
C ALA A 64 -2.37 16.96 11.77
N GLU A 65 -1.41 16.26 12.36
CA GLU A 65 -1.13 16.29 13.81
C GLU A 65 -0.35 17.52 14.27
N LYS A 66 0.22 18.33 13.36
CA LYS A 66 0.89 19.59 13.72
C LYS A 66 -0.11 20.56 14.32
N THR A 67 0.19 21.14 15.48
CA THR A 67 -0.75 21.93 16.32
C THR A 67 -1.57 22.96 15.55
N ASN A 68 -0.93 23.72 14.65
CA ASN A 68 -1.60 24.72 13.81
C ASN A 68 -2.58 24.10 12.81
N ILE A 69 -2.21 22.98 12.20
CA ILE A 69 -3.03 22.27 11.22
C ILE A 69 -4.15 21.48 11.93
N ALA A 70 -3.84 20.82 13.04
CA ALA A 70 -4.78 20.10 13.89
C ALA A 70 -5.92 21.01 14.37
N ASN A 71 -5.59 22.23 14.83
CA ASN A 71 -6.59 23.20 15.27
C ASN A 71 -7.53 23.61 14.13
N CYS A 72 -6.99 23.90 12.94
CA CYS A 72 -7.79 24.21 11.76
C CYS A 72 -8.68 23.02 11.36
N LEU A 73 -8.11 21.81 11.31
CA LEU A 73 -8.83 20.59 10.98
C LEU A 73 -9.96 20.30 11.97
N ASN A 74 -9.77 20.58 13.26
CA ASN A 74 -10.81 20.41 14.27
C ASN A 74 -11.98 21.37 14.05
N GLN A 75 -11.71 22.63 13.68
CA GLN A 75 -12.75 23.61 13.34
C GLN A 75 -13.51 23.19 12.08
N CYS A 76 -12.79 22.84 11.00
CA CYS A 76 -13.41 22.35 9.77
C CYS A 76 -14.24 21.08 10.02
N SER A 77 -13.73 20.16 10.84
CA SER A 77 -14.44 18.93 11.19
C SER A 77 -15.70 19.18 12.01
N ALA A 78 -15.70 20.18 12.89
CA ALA A 78 -16.89 20.58 13.65
C ALA A 78 -17.99 21.10 12.71
N ILE A 79 -17.62 21.93 11.73
CA ILE A 79 -18.55 22.43 10.71
C ILE A 79 -19.05 21.28 9.84
N ALA A 80 -18.16 20.42 9.34
CA ALA A 80 -18.55 19.27 8.53
C ALA A 80 -19.52 18.34 9.28
N LYS A 81 -19.30 18.11 10.59
CA LYS A 81 -20.21 17.33 11.44
C LYS A 81 -21.57 18.00 11.65
N TYR A 82 -21.64 19.33 11.66
CA TYR A 82 -22.91 20.04 11.78
C TYR A 82 -23.83 19.79 10.58
N PHE A 83 -23.26 19.65 9.38
CA PHE A 83 -23.99 19.38 8.14
C PHE A 83 -24.14 17.89 7.78
N ARG A 84 -23.60 16.99 8.61
CA ARG A 84 -23.62 15.55 8.37
C ARG A 84 -24.70 14.88 9.20
#